data_AF-A0A6S7HRV3-F1
#
_entry.id   AF-A0A6S7HRV3-F1
#
_cell.length_a   1.000
_cell.length_b   1.000
_cell.length_c   1.000
_cell.angle_alpha   90.00
_cell.angle_beta   90.00
_cell.angle_gamma   90.00
#
_symmetry.space_group_name_H-M   'P 1'
#
loop_
_entity.id
_entity.type
_entity.pdbx_description
1 polymer ?
#
loop_
_entity_poly.entity_id
_entity_poly.type
_entity_poly.pdbx_seq_one_letter_code
_entity_poly.pdbx_strand_id
1 'polypeptide(L)'
;MNDAEKSAPKIAEQLAKIINSRWLNKLSDESLREKLDTHLRPVNCDRLITPEVNPEIWGRLDKETRSKDLKLSYLQTNLAAVGNIVSQATDMLLTARAENSEVHIENLIRKNMDAIAIMAHISYDLAQRRRDVIRPTLNKEYATLCASHGPVTTLLFGDELQTQLNHIRASNKIKNTASGSEYYPPRRHFSP
;
A
#
# COMPACT_ATOMS: atom_id res chain seq x y z
N MET A 1 -6.43 -19.37 -19.94
CA MET A 1 -5.18 -19.90 -20.52
C MET A 1 -4.35 -20.38 -19.34
N ASN A 2 -4.28 -21.69 -19.11
CA ASN A 2 -3.49 -22.27 -18.03
C ASN A 2 -2.07 -22.47 -18.56
N ASP A 3 -1.28 -21.41 -18.55
CA ASP A 3 0.17 -21.55 -18.62
C ASP A 3 0.63 -21.95 -17.23
N ALA A 4 1.19 -23.15 -17.08
CA ALA A 4 1.80 -23.56 -15.82
C ALA A 4 2.84 -22.50 -15.42
N GLU A 5 2.62 -21.87 -14.27
CA GLU A 5 3.44 -20.76 -13.81
C GLU A 5 4.89 -21.23 -13.63
N LYS A 6 5.80 -20.67 -14.44
CA LYS A 6 7.23 -20.98 -14.35
C LYS A 6 7.76 -20.46 -13.00
N SER A 7 8.25 -21.37 -12.18
CA SER A 7 8.77 -21.07 -10.83
C SER A 7 10.28 -21.31 -10.74
N ALA A 8 10.97 -20.46 -9.99
CA ALA A 8 12.39 -20.62 -9.67
C ALA A 8 12.61 -21.68 -8.55
N PRO A 9 13.85 -22.16 -8.34
CA PRO A 9 14.17 -23.01 -7.21
C PRO A 9 13.83 -22.36 -5.86
N LYS A 10 13.64 -23.20 -4.83
CA LYS A 10 13.37 -22.74 -3.46
C LYS A 10 14.55 -21.93 -2.91
N ILE A 11 14.23 -20.83 -2.23
CA ILE A 11 15.17 -20.10 -1.37
C ILE A 11 15.19 -20.70 0.05
N ALA A 12 16.05 -20.17 0.93
CA ALA A 12 16.11 -20.59 2.33
C ALA A 12 14.73 -20.47 3.01
N GLU A 13 14.33 -21.51 3.75
CA GLU A 13 12.97 -21.62 4.31
C GLU A 13 12.62 -20.48 5.26
N GLN A 14 13.57 -20.06 6.10
CA GLN A 14 13.39 -18.94 7.01
C GLN A 14 13.15 -17.62 6.25
N LEU A 15 13.90 -17.39 5.18
CA LEU A 15 13.71 -16.20 4.33
C LEU A 15 12.34 -16.24 3.65
N ALA A 16 11.93 -17.39 3.11
CA ALA A 16 10.61 -17.57 2.51
C ALA A 16 9.48 -17.29 3.52
N LYS A 17 9.60 -17.78 4.76
CA LYS A 17 8.64 -17.49 5.84
C LYS A 17 8.55 -15.99 6.14
N ILE A 18 9.67 -15.28 6.17
CA ILE A 18 9.67 -13.83 6.38
C ILE A 18 9.00 -13.11 5.21
N ILE A 19 9.35 -13.45 3.96
CA ILE A 19 8.73 -12.83 2.77
C ILE A 19 7.23 -13.07 2.77
N ASN A 20 6.77 -14.31 2.95
CA ASN A 20 5.34 -14.64 2.94
C ASN A 20 4.56 -13.95 4.05
N SER A 21 5.18 -13.70 5.21
CA SER A 21 4.53 -12.98 6.32
C SER A 21 4.58 -11.46 6.19
N ARG A 22 5.51 -10.92 5.39
CA ARG A 22 5.67 -9.47 5.23
C ARG A 22 5.00 -8.95 3.97
N TRP A 23 5.08 -9.68 2.87
CA TRP A 23 4.57 -9.25 1.57
C TRP A 23 3.09 -8.89 1.67
N LEU A 24 2.69 -7.77 1.04
CA LEU A 24 1.34 -7.21 1.12
C LEU A 24 0.88 -6.78 2.52
N ASN A 25 1.77 -6.66 3.51
CA ASN A 25 1.45 -6.11 4.81
C ASN A 25 2.00 -4.70 5.01
N LYS A 26 1.20 -3.87 5.67
CA LYS A 26 1.58 -2.50 6.03
C LYS A 26 2.59 -2.53 7.18
N LEU A 27 3.71 -1.84 7.03
CA LEU A 27 4.55 -1.43 8.16
C LEU A 27 3.80 -0.44 9.07
N SER A 28 4.13 -0.43 10.36
CA SER A 28 3.76 0.70 11.22
C SER A 28 4.45 1.96 10.70
N ASP A 29 3.82 3.12 10.92
CA ASP A 29 4.37 4.39 10.44
C ASP A 29 5.74 4.68 11.09
N GLU A 30 5.92 4.28 12.36
CA GLU A 30 7.19 4.37 13.07
C GLU A 30 8.29 3.50 12.43
N SER A 31 8.01 2.21 12.20
CA SER A 31 9.00 1.30 11.60
C SER A 31 9.31 1.64 10.14
N LEU A 32 8.35 2.22 9.41
CA LEU A 32 8.62 2.74 8.08
C LEU A 32 9.57 3.93 8.18
N ARG A 33 9.26 4.91 9.03
CA ARG A 33 10.08 6.11 9.22
C ARG A 33 11.50 5.78 9.64
N GLU A 34 11.68 4.88 10.62
CA GLU A 34 13.01 4.42 11.07
C GLU A 34 13.87 3.93 9.89
N LYS A 35 13.27 3.16 8.97
CA LYS A 35 13.98 2.63 7.79
C LYS A 35 14.28 3.72 6.76
N LEU A 36 13.36 4.66 6.55
CA LEU A 36 13.57 5.79 5.65
C LEU A 36 14.71 6.69 6.16
N ASP A 37 14.73 6.98 7.46
CA ASP A 37 15.75 7.82 8.09
C ASP A 37 17.14 7.12 8.11
N THR A 38 17.16 5.79 8.16
CA THR A 38 18.40 4.99 8.08
C THR A 38 19.00 4.97 6.68
N HIS A 39 18.18 5.05 5.63
CA HIS A 39 18.60 4.83 4.24
C HIS A 39 18.46 6.07 3.37
N LEU A 40 19.29 7.06 3.71
CA LEU A 40 19.34 8.34 3.02
C LEU A 40 19.86 8.24 1.58
N ARG A 41 19.40 9.18 0.75
CA ARG A 41 19.83 9.33 -0.64
C ARG A 41 21.33 9.64 -0.70
N PRO A 42 22.13 8.88 -1.47
CA PRO A 42 23.51 9.25 -1.74
C PRO A 42 23.58 10.60 -2.46
N VAL A 43 24.54 11.44 -2.07
CA VAL A 43 24.63 12.83 -2.55
C VAL A 43 24.86 12.95 -4.07
N ASN A 44 25.43 11.93 -4.70
CA ASN A 44 25.69 11.85 -6.14
C ASN A 44 24.55 11.18 -6.93
N CYS A 45 23.43 10.83 -6.28
CA CYS A 45 22.24 10.23 -6.91
C CYS A 45 21.12 11.26 -7.06
N ASP A 46 21.32 12.31 -7.87
CA ASP A 46 20.40 13.47 -7.97
C ASP A 46 19.01 13.15 -8.52
N ARG A 47 18.91 12.05 -9.29
CA ARG A 47 17.63 11.61 -9.86
C ARG A 47 16.90 10.60 -9.00
N LEU A 48 17.48 10.16 -7.89
CA LEU A 48 16.87 9.21 -6.96
C LEU A 48 16.01 9.95 -5.94
N ILE A 49 15.01 10.65 -6.45
CA ILE A 49 14.06 11.46 -5.70
C ILE A 49 12.65 11.25 -6.24
N THR A 50 11.65 11.68 -5.48
CA THR A 50 10.29 11.76 -5.98
C THR A 50 10.09 13.11 -6.69
N PRO A 51 9.71 13.11 -7.98
CA PRO A 51 9.37 14.34 -8.66
C PRO A 51 8.08 14.93 -8.09
N GLU A 52 8.07 16.25 -7.96
CA GLU A 52 6.85 17.01 -7.66
C GLU A 52 6.16 17.41 -8.96
N VAL A 53 4.83 17.56 -8.89
CA VAL A 53 4.08 18.17 -10.00
C VAL A 53 4.46 19.65 -10.08
N ASN A 54 4.83 20.13 -11.27
CA ASN A 54 5.16 21.53 -11.51
C ASN A 54 4.08 22.47 -10.92
N PRO A 55 4.45 23.52 -10.16
CA PRO A 55 3.49 24.40 -9.48
C PRO A 55 2.40 24.99 -10.39
N GLU A 56 2.76 25.29 -11.65
CA GLU A 56 1.87 25.84 -12.67
C GLU A 56 0.74 24.87 -13.05
N ILE A 57 1.03 23.56 -13.00
CA ILE A 57 0.06 22.49 -13.23
C ILE A 57 -0.67 22.17 -11.93
N TRP A 58 0.07 22.04 -10.82
CA TRP A 58 -0.46 21.69 -9.50
C TRP A 58 -1.61 22.62 -9.09
N GLY A 59 -1.41 23.94 -9.26
CA GLY A 59 -2.43 24.95 -8.95
C GLY A 59 -3.73 24.81 -9.73
N ARG A 60 -3.72 24.13 -10.89
CA ARG A 60 -4.89 23.90 -11.75
C ARG A 60 -5.61 22.58 -11.49
N LEU A 61 -4.99 21.65 -10.77
CA LEU A 61 -5.61 20.36 -10.44
C LEU A 61 -6.73 20.55 -9.43
N ASP A 62 -7.81 19.78 -9.56
CA ASP A 62 -8.87 19.69 -8.56
C ASP A 62 -8.40 18.92 -7.31
N LYS A 63 -9.18 19.00 -6.23
CA LYS A 63 -8.84 18.37 -4.94
C LYS A 63 -8.71 16.85 -5.03
N GLU A 64 -9.55 16.19 -5.83
CA GLU A 64 -9.54 14.74 -5.97
C GLU A 64 -8.28 14.29 -6.72
N THR A 65 -7.95 14.97 -7.82
CA THR A 65 -6.75 14.69 -8.60
C THR A 65 -5.48 14.92 -7.77
N ARG A 66 -5.39 16.02 -7.01
CA ARG A 66 -4.28 16.26 -6.07
C ARG A 66 -4.17 15.16 -5.02
N SER A 67 -5.30 14.70 -4.46
CA SER A 67 -5.29 13.63 -3.46
C SER A 67 -4.78 12.30 -4.04
N LYS A 68 -5.18 11.96 -5.27
CA LYS A 68 -4.69 10.77 -5.98
C LYS A 68 -3.20 10.86 -6.27
N ASP A 69 -2.75 12.02 -6.74
CA ASP A 69 -1.33 12.28 -7.02
C ASP A 69 -0.46 12.20 -5.76
N LEU A 70 -0.85 12.84 -4.65
CA LEU A 70 -0.10 12.75 -3.39
C LEU A 70 0.04 11.32 -2.90
N LYS A 71 -1.02 10.50 -3.05
CA LYS A 71 -0.93 9.07 -2.76
C LYS A 71 0.11 8.41 -3.67
N LEU A 72 0.12 8.65 -4.98
CA LEU A 72 1.11 8.04 -5.87
C LEU A 72 2.54 8.55 -5.60
N SER A 73 2.72 9.84 -5.36
CA SER A 73 3.99 10.46 -4.97
C SER A 73 4.52 9.82 -3.67
N TYR A 74 3.66 9.57 -2.68
CA TYR A 74 4.05 8.84 -1.47
C TYR A 74 4.60 7.43 -1.74
N LEU A 75 3.98 6.68 -2.67
CA LEU A 75 4.56 5.40 -3.11
C LEU A 75 5.92 5.57 -3.75
N GLN A 76 6.04 6.58 -4.61
CA GLN A 76 7.27 6.85 -5.32
C GLN A 76 8.40 7.24 -4.37
N THR A 77 8.10 7.93 -3.27
CA THR A 77 9.05 8.24 -2.18
C THR A 77 9.55 6.98 -1.50
N ASN A 78 8.65 6.07 -1.13
CA ASN A 78 9.04 4.80 -0.55
C ASN A 78 9.84 3.94 -1.55
N LEU A 79 9.50 4.00 -2.84
CA LEU A 79 10.24 3.30 -3.90
C LEU A 79 11.65 3.90 -4.08
N ALA A 80 11.80 5.22 -4.02
CA ALA A 80 13.09 5.89 -4.06
C ALA A 80 13.97 5.46 -2.87
N ALA A 81 13.38 5.29 -1.68
CA ALA A 81 14.09 4.76 -0.52
C ALA A 81 14.59 3.33 -0.72
N VAL A 82 13.80 2.45 -1.35
CA VAL A 82 14.28 1.11 -1.78
C VAL A 82 15.47 1.26 -2.74
N GLY A 83 15.39 2.19 -3.69
CA GLY A 83 16.49 2.50 -4.59
C GLY A 83 17.76 2.97 -3.84
N ASN A 84 17.62 3.77 -2.77
CA ASN A 84 18.76 4.18 -1.93
C ASN A 84 19.42 2.94 -1.31
N ILE A 85 18.63 2.04 -0.74
CA ILE A 85 19.12 0.81 -0.11
C ILE A 85 19.88 -0.06 -1.09
N VAL A 86 19.30 -0.30 -2.27
CA VAL A 86 19.93 -1.12 -3.32
C VAL A 86 21.21 -0.47 -3.83
N SER A 87 21.22 0.86 -3.97
CA SER A 87 22.41 1.62 -4.39
C SER A 87 23.54 1.48 -3.36
N GLN A 88 23.24 1.67 -2.06
CA GLN A 88 24.21 1.48 -0.98
C GLN A 88 24.72 0.04 -0.89
N ALA A 89 23.83 -0.95 -1.02
CA ALA A 89 24.18 -2.37 -1.04
C ALA A 89 25.10 -2.72 -2.23
N THR A 90 24.83 -2.15 -3.39
CA THR A 90 25.64 -2.33 -4.60
C THR A 90 27.01 -1.66 -4.45
N ASP A 91 27.07 -0.47 -3.88
CA ASP A 91 28.32 0.25 -3.59
C ASP A 91 29.24 -0.55 -2.66
N MET A 92 28.69 -1.19 -1.62
CA MET A 92 29.45 -2.11 -0.75
C MET A 92 30.06 -3.27 -1.53
N LEU A 93 29.31 -3.86 -2.46
CA LEU A 93 29.80 -4.98 -3.29
C LEU A 93 30.86 -4.51 -4.29
N LEU A 94 30.68 -3.32 -4.90
CA LEU A 94 31.62 -2.74 -5.84
C LEU A 94 32.95 -2.38 -5.17
N THR A 95 32.89 -1.82 -3.97
CA THR A 95 34.06 -1.48 -3.14
C THR A 95 34.85 -2.74 -2.80
N ALA A 96 34.17 -3.76 -2.26
CA ALA A 96 34.80 -5.04 -1.94
C ALA A 96 35.48 -5.69 -3.16
N ARG A 97 34.84 -5.62 -4.32
CA ARG A 97 35.42 -6.11 -5.58
C ARG A 97 36.64 -5.31 -6.03
N ALA A 98 36.59 -3.98 -5.93
CA ALA A 98 37.66 -3.09 -6.38
C ALA A 98 38.91 -3.20 -5.49
N GLU A 99 38.70 -3.33 -4.18
CA GLU A 99 39.75 -3.41 -3.18
C GLU A 99 40.20 -4.85 -2.88
N ASN A 100 39.51 -5.84 -3.47
CA ASN A 100 39.67 -7.26 -3.14
C ASN A 100 39.54 -7.53 -1.62
N SER A 101 38.60 -6.84 -0.98
CA SER A 101 38.34 -6.89 0.45
C SER A 101 37.09 -7.72 0.79
N GLU A 102 36.94 -8.11 2.05
CA GLU A 102 35.76 -8.85 2.51
C GLU A 102 34.50 -7.97 2.50
N VAL A 103 33.38 -8.56 2.10
CA VAL A 103 32.07 -7.91 2.18
C VAL A 103 31.54 -8.04 3.61
N HIS A 104 31.02 -6.96 4.18
CA HIS A 104 30.22 -7.01 5.41
C HIS A 104 28.85 -7.67 5.16
N ILE A 105 28.83 -9.01 5.10
CA ILE A 105 27.65 -9.82 4.74
C ILE A 105 26.42 -9.49 5.60
N GLU A 106 26.59 -9.34 6.92
CA GLU A 106 25.48 -9.02 7.82
C GLU A 106 24.81 -7.67 7.52
N ASN A 107 25.61 -6.67 7.15
CA ASN A 107 25.09 -5.37 6.76
C ASN A 107 24.36 -5.45 5.41
N LEU A 108 24.89 -6.24 4.47
CA LEU A 108 24.24 -6.49 3.18
C LEU A 108 22.91 -7.22 3.35
N ILE A 109 22.84 -8.24 4.21
CA ILE A 109 21.60 -8.95 4.55
C ILE A 109 20.60 -7.98 5.15
N ARG A 110 21.00 -7.17 6.15
CA ARG A 110 20.12 -6.19 6.80
C ARG A 110 19.52 -5.20 5.79
N LYS A 111 20.35 -4.60 4.94
CA LYS A 111 19.89 -3.71 3.85
C LYS A 111 18.85 -4.40 2.96
N ASN A 112 19.12 -5.62 2.49
CA ASN A 112 18.16 -6.33 1.65
C ASN A 112 16.85 -6.66 2.38
N MET A 113 16.90 -7.01 3.68
CA MET A 113 15.70 -7.22 4.49
C MET A 113 14.89 -5.94 4.68
N ASP A 114 15.54 -4.80 4.88
CA ASP A 114 14.87 -3.50 4.96
C ASP A 114 14.23 -3.09 3.62
N ALA A 115 14.93 -3.32 2.50
CA ALA A 115 14.36 -3.13 1.17
C ALA A 115 13.12 -4.00 0.95
N ILE A 116 13.16 -5.28 1.32
CA ILE A 116 12.01 -6.20 1.23
C ILE A 116 10.84 -5.69 2.08
N ALA A 117 11.10 -5.20 3.29
CA ALA A 117 10.07 -4.66 4.18
C ALA A 117 9.37 -3.43 3.57
N ILE A 118 10.13 -2.50 2.99
CA ILE A 118 9.56 -1.32 2.33
C ILE A 118 8.81 -1.72 1.05
N MET A 119 9.36 -2.64 0.23
CA MET A 119 8.66 -3.16 -0.96
C MET A 119 7.33 -3.84 -0.62
N ALA A 120 7.30 -4.57 0.50
CA ALA A 120 6.08 -5.19 1.00
C ALA A 120 5.03 -4.14 1.41
N HIS A 121 5.45 -3.07 2.10
CA HIS A 121 4.59 -1.93 2.42
C HIS A 121 4.06 -1.24 1.15
N ILE A 122 4.93 -0.96 0.17
CA ILE A 122 4.54 -0.42 -1.15
C ILE A 122 3.51 -1.31 -1.83
N SER A 123 3.69 -2.63 -1.78
CA SER A 123 2.77 -3.60 -2.39
C SER A 123 1.40 -3.59 -1.73
N TYR A 124 1.34 -3.50 -0.38
CA TYR A 124 0.08 -3.28 0.34
C TYR A 124 -0.61 -2.00 -0.13
N ASP A 125 0.15 -0.91 -0.19
CA ASP A 125 -0.33 0.41 -0.54
C ASP A 125 -0.84 0.48 -2.00
N LEU A 126 -0.17 -0.20 -2.93
CA LEU A 126 -0.62 -0.40 -4.31
C LEU A 126 -1.93 -1.18 -4.35
N ALA A 127 -2.07 -2.23 -3.55
CA ALA A 127 -3.33 -2.97 -3.44
C ALA A 127 -4.47 -2.09 -2.92
N GLN A 128 -4.22 -1.22 -1.93
CA GLN A 128 -5.23 -0.25 -1.48
C GLN A 128 -5.61 0.75 -2.59
N ARG A 129 -4.64 1.24 -3.37
CA ARG A 129 -4.93 2.13 -4.52
C ARG A 129 -5.76 1.43 -5.59
N ARG A 130 -5.52 0.13 -5.84
CA ARG A 130 -6.37 -0.66 -6.74
C ARG A 130 -7.81 -0.74 -6.21
N ARG A 131 -7.99 -0.94 -4.90
CA ARG A 131 -9.32 -0.90 -4.26
C ARG A 131 -9.98 0.48 -4.42
N ASP A 132 -9.24 1.57 -4.20
CA ASP A 132 -9.72 2.95 -4.37
C ASP A 132 -10.20 3.23 -5.81
N VAL A 133 -9.48 2.73 -6.82
CA VAL A 133 -9.86 2.89 -8.25
C VAL A 133 -11.09 2.05 -8.61
N ILE A 134 -11.25 0.86 -8.02
CA ILE A 134 -12.43 0.00 -8.23
C ILE A 134 -13.67 0.57 -7.51
N ARG A 135 -13.49 1.22 -6.36
CA ARG A 135 -14.59 1.69 -5.50
C ARG A 135 -15.75 2.40 -6.22
N PRO A 136 -15.54 3.39 -7.12
CA PRO A 136 -16.64 4.09 -7.78
C PRO A 136 -17.40 3.24 -8.80
N THR A 137 -16.86 2.10 -9.25
CA THR A 137 -17.51 1.22 -10.24
C THR A 137 -18.42 0.18 -9.59
N LEU A 138 -18.24 -0.07 -8.29
CA LEU A 138 -19.09 -0.99 -7.53
C LEU A 138 -20.42 -0.32 -7.18
N ASN A 139 -21.46 -1.15 -6.97
CA ASN A 139 -22.68 -0.69 -6.33
C ASN A 139 -22.33 -0.04 -4.98
N LYS A 140 -22.99 1.09 -4.67
CA LYS A 140 -22.76 1.87 -3.44
C LYS A 140 -22.80 1.01 -2.17
N GLU A 141 -23.62 -0.03 -2.14
CA GLU A 141 -23.71 -0.96 -1.00
C GLU A 141 -22.42 -1.75 -0.76
N TYR A 142 -21.64 -2.03 -1.81
CA TYR A 142 -20.40 -2.80 -1.76
C TYR A 142 -19.13 -1.93 -1.80
N ALA A 143 -19.27 -0.62 -2.02
CA ALA A 143 -18.15 0.33 -2.03
C ALA A 143 -17.37 0.36 -0.71
N THR A 144 -17.98 -0.11 0.39
CA THR A 144 -17.34 -0.28 1.70
C THR A 144 -16.26 -1.38 1.71
N LEU A 145 -16.35 -2.38 0.82
CA LEU A 145 -15.30 -3.40 0.65
C LEU A 145 -13.96 -2.77 0.28
N CYS A 146 -14.00 -1.76 -0.59
CA CYS A 146 -12.82 -1.03 -1.03
C CYS A 146 -12.20 -0.14 0.05
N ALA A 147 -13.02 0.33 1.00
CA ALA A 147 -12.56 1.13 2.13
C ALA A 147 -12.06 0.25 3.30
N SER A 148 -12.36 -1.05 3.28
CA SER A 148 -11.89 -1.96 4.30
C SER A 148 -10.37 -2.15 4.20
N HIS A 149 -9.66 -2.00 5.32
CA HIS A 149 -8.27 -2.40 5.45
C HIS A 149 -8.13 -3.92 5.64
N GLY A 150 -9.09 -4.71 5.13
CA GLY A 150 -9.05 -6.16 5.19
C GLY A 150 -7.78 -6.70 4.52
N PRO A 151 -7.30 -7.88 4.95
CA PRO A 151 -6.05 -8.44 4.45
C PRO A 151 -6.08 -8.58 2.92
N VAL A 152 -4.96 -8.25 2.29
CA VAL A 152 -4.74 -8.55 0.87
C VAL A 152 -4.01 -9.88 0.83
N THR A 153 -4.61 -10.88 0.18
CA THR A 153 -4.02 -12.22 0.01
C THR A 153 -3.59 -12.37 -1.45
N THR A 154 -3.63 -13.59 -1.98
CA THR A 154 -3.62 -13.81 -3.43
C THR A 154 -4.83 -13.15 -4.13
N LEU A 155 -5.90 -12.84 -3.37
CA LEU A 155 -7.07 -12.12 -3.83
C LEU A 155 -7.10 -10.68 -3.28
N LEU A 156 -7.39 -9.71 -4.15
CA LEU A 156 -7.35 -8.28 -3.81
C LEU A 156 -8.31 -7.90 -2.67
N PHE A 157 -9.45 -8.59 -2.54
CA PHE A 157 -10.44 -8.36 -1.47
C PHE A 157 -10.36 -9.41 -0.35
N GLY A 158 -9.32 -10.24 -0.36
CA GLY A 158 -9.13 -11.33 0.59
C GLY A 158 -9.97 -12.57 0.27
N ASP A 159 -9.70 -13.64 1.01
CA ASP A 159 -10.30 -14.96 0.78
C ASP A 159 -11.73 -15.07 1.33
N GLU A 160 -12.05 -14.24 2.34
CA GLU A 160 -13.34 -14.23 3.05
C GLU A 160 -14.39 -13.29 2.42
N LEU A 161 -14.34 -13.09 1.11
CA LEU A 161 -15.20 -12.13 0.42
C LEU A 161 -16.70 -12.40 0.66
N GLN A 162 -17.14 -13.66 0.61
CA GLN A 162 -18.55 -14.00 0.81
C GLN A 162 -19.02 -13.68 2.24
N THR A 163 -18.18 -13.97 3.23
CA THR A 163 -18.41 -13.63 4.63
C THR A 163 -18.56 -12.11 4.77
N GLN A 164 -17.66 -11.32 4.18
CA GLN A 164 -17.74 -9.85 4.18
C GLN A 164 -19.01 -9.33 3.50
N LEU A 165 -19.40 -9.90 2.36
CA LEU A 165 -20.65 -9.53 1.65
C LEU A 165 -21.89 -9.80 2.50
N ASN A 166 -21.93 -10.94 3.20
CA ASN A 166 -23.04 -11.28 4.09
C ASN A 166 -23.13 -10.30 5.27
N HIS A 167 -22.00 -9.93 5.88
CA HIS A 167 -21.97 -8.90 6.93
C HIS A 167 -22.45 -7.54 6.42
N ILE A 168 -22.06 -7.12 5.21
CA ILE A 168 -22.53 -5.87 4.60
C ILE A 168 -24.05 -5.89 4.40
N ARG A 169 -24.60 -6.97 3.84
CA ARG A 169 -26.04 -7.12 3.64
C ARG A 169 -26.80 -7.10 4.96
N ALA A 170 -26.30 -7.79 5.98
CA ALA A 170 -26.88 -7.78 7.32
C ALA A 170 -26.85 -6.37 7.93
N SER A 171 -25.72 -5.66 7.82
CA SER A 171 -25.57 -4.28 8.30
C SER A 171 -26.53 -3.31 7.58
N ASN A 172 -26.67 -3.44 6.25
CA ASN A 172 -27.61 -2.64 5.47
C ASN A 172 -29.06 -2.92 5.83
N LYS A 173 -29.43 -4.18 6.09
CA LYS A 173 -30.75 -4.56 6.59
C LYS A 173 -31.04 -3.86 7.92
N ILE A 174 -30.10 -3.91 8.87
CA ILE A 174 -30.23 -3.22 10.17
C ILE A 174 -30.37 -1.72 9.97
N LYS A 175 -29.54 -1.09 9.13
CA LYS A 175 -29.61 0.34 8.83
C LYS A 175 -30.99 0.73 8.30
N ASN A 176 -31.54 -0.05 7.38
CA ASN A 176 -32.85 0.22 6.78
C ASN A 176 -34.01 0.00 7.79
N THR A 177 -33.86 -0.93 8.73
CA THR A 177 -34.88 -1.17 9.79
C THR A 177 -34.76 -0.20 10.96
N ALA A 178 -33.56 0.27 11.29
CA ALA A 178 -33.29 1.22 12.37
C ALA A 178 -33.57 2.67 11.96
N SER A 179 -33.40 2.99 10.67
CA SER A 179 -33.82 4.25 10.07
C SER A 179 -35.33 4.21 9.78
N GLY A 180 -36.15 4.07 10.82
CA GLY A 180 -37.59 4.22 10.69
C GLY A 180 -37.89 5.64 10.21
N SER A 181 -38.65 5.78 9.13
CA SER A 181 -39.27 7.05 8.77
C SER A 181 -40.03 7.58 9.99
N GLU A 182 -39.59 8.71 10.56
CA GLU A 182 -40.42 9.47 11.49
C GLU A 182 -41.70 9.85 10.76
N TYR A 183 -42.77 9.12 11.03
CA TYR A 183 -44.11 9.52 10.65
C TYR A 183 -44.46 10.73 11.52
N TYR A 184 -44.24 11.94 11.01
CA TYR A 184 -44.84 13.13 11.59
C TYR A 184 -46.34 13.11 11.28
N PRO A 185 -47.23 12.94 12.27
CA PRO A 185 -48.65 13.06 12.00
C PRO A 185 -48.98 14.49 11.55
N PRO A 186 -49.92 14.70 10.63
CA PRO A 186 -50.32 16.03 10.20
C PRO A 186 -50.78 16.85 11.42
N ARG A 187 -50.18 18.03 11.63
CA ARG A 187 -50.63 18.98 12.65
C ARG A 187 -52.07 19.38 12.35
N ARG A 188 -53.02 18.95 13.19
CA ARG A 188 -54.40 19.44 13.16
C ARG A 188 -54.35 20.95 13.40
N HIS A 189 -54.69 21.73 12.37
CA HIS A 189 -55.01 23.14 12.52
C HIS A 189 -56.30 23.24 13.33
N PHE A 190 -56.20 23.78 14.54
CA PHE A 190 -57.35 24.38 15.21
C PHE A 190 -57.41 25.83 14.73
N SER A 191 -58.45 26.16 13.96
CA SER A 191 -58.84 27.53 13.70
C SER A 191 -59.75 28.01 14.85
N PRO A 192 -59.69 29.32 15.20
CA PRO A 192 -60.37 29.90 16.35
C PRO A 192 -61.90 29.93 16.23
#